data_AF-A0A497MCX7-F1
#
_entry.id   AF-A0A497MCX7-F1
#
_cell.length_a   1.000
_cell.length_b   1.000
_cell.length_c   1.000
_cell.angle_alpha   90.00
_cell.angle_beta   90.00
_cell.angle_gamma   90.00
#
_symmetry.space_group_name_H-M   'P 1'
#
loop_
_entity.id
_entity.type
_entity.pdbx_description
1 polymer ?
#
loop_
_entity_poly.entity_id
_entity_poly.type
_entity_poly.pdbx_seq_one_letter_code
_entity_poly.pdbx_strand_id
1 'polypeptide(L)'
;MSSRRSFLKYAVVVVVSAVVTAAGTWGIALSMPAKTVTVEKTVTTTVTVTPPTTITCLTCGSTYVYTPIGTKSENFEWTCLRCGYRWKKTYPEKLYTQWREAYLTADYVRDYTLLYLREIKGMKSLPDPLKVEWTGGRTTPEGLIGSETYAYKTNGVTVTINYPVTLAKNIIYKITIESQGKTVWEGQLFQRQFTQK
;
A
#
# COMPACT_ATOMS: atom_id res chain seq x y z
N MET A 1 26.66 16.00 4.64
CA MET A 1 26.88 14.96 3.61
C MET A 1 25.60 14.78 2.80
N SER A 2 25.59 15.28 1.57
CA SER A 2 24.43 15.27 0.67
C SER A 2 24.27 13.90 0.02
N SER A 3 23.16 13.22 0.29
CA SER A 3 22.82 11.93 -0.30
C SER A 3 22.29 12.13 -1.71
N ARG A 4 23.13 11.87 -2.72
CA ARG A 4 22.69 11.76 -4.12
C ARG A 4 21.74 10.56 -4.23
N ARG A 5 20.45 10.82 -4.38
CA ARG A 5 19.46 9.79 -4.77
C ARG A 5 19.75 9.39 -6.22
N SER A 6 20.19 8.15 -6.44
CA SER A 6 20.30 7.56 -7.76
C SER A 6 18.90 7.21 -8.28
N PHE A 7 18.45 7.91 -9.32
CA PHE A 7 17.24 7.56 -10.06
C PHE A 7 17.65 6.69 -11.25
N LEU A 8 17.02 5.52 -11.42
CA LEU A 8 17.16 4.77 -12.67
C LEU A 8 16.35 5.48 -13.75
N LYS A 9 17.05 5.96 -14.78
CA LYS A 9 16.45 6.53 -15.99
C LYS A 9 16.34 5.41 -17.02
N TYR A 10 15.13 5.14 -17.48
CA TYR A 10 14.91 4.26 -18.62
C TYR A 10 14.45 5.11 -19.80
N ALA A 11 14.99 4.84 -20.98
CA ALA A 11 14.55 5.45 -22.23
C ALA A 11 13.54 4.50 -22.88
N VAL A 12 12.33 5.00 -23.14
CA VAL A 12 11.36 4.31 -23.98
C VAL A 12 11.43 4.98 -25.36
N VAL A 13 11.70 4.19 -26.39
CA VAL A 13 11.75 4.66 -27.78
C VAL A 13 10.43 4.30 -28.42
N VAL A 14 9.66 5.31 -28.84
CA VAL A 14 8.45 5.12 -29.65
C VAL A 14 8.75 5.64 -31.04
N VAL A 15 8.62 4.76 -32.04
CA VAL A 15 8.75 5.12 -33.45
C VAL A 15 7.35 5.41 -33.97
N VAL A 16 7.12 6.63 -34.45
CA VAL A 16 5.89 7.03 -35.11
C VAL A 16 6.20 7.29 -36.57
N SER A 17 5.53 6.56 -37.46
CA SER A 17 5.69 6.69 -38.90
C SER A 17 4.45 7.35 -39.50
N ALA A 18 4.65 8.40 -40.29
CA ALA A 18 3.59 9.04 -41.07
C ALA A 18 3.96 8.98 -42.56
N VAL A 19 2.98 8.59 -43.40
CA VAL A 19 3.13 8.58 -44.86
C VAL A 19 2.48 9.84 -45.40
N VAL A 20 3.25 10.66 -46.11
CA VAL A 20 2.75 11.88 -46.76
C VAL A 20 2.81 11.69 -48.28
N THR A 21 1.67 11.87 -48.94
CA THR A 21 1.57 11.80 -50.40
C THR A 21 1.33 13.21 -50.94
N ALA A 22 2.31 13.75 -51.67
CA ALA A 22 2.16 15.02 -52.36
C ALA A 22 1.61 14.77 -53.77
N ALA A 23 0.41 15.26 -54.06
CA ALA A 23 -0.12 15.32 -55.43
C ALA A 23 0.13 16.73 -55.98
N GLY A 24 1.10 16.87 -56.88
CA GLY A 24 1.33 18.13 -57.61
C GLY A 24 0.40 18.20 -58.82
N THR A 25 -0.41 19.25 -58.93
CA THR A 25 -1.20 19.55 -60.13
C THR A 25 -0.44 20.54 -61.01
N TRP A 26 0.13 20.04 -62.11
CA TRP A 26 0.57 20.87 -63.23
C TRP A 26 -0.17 20.40 -64.47
N GLY A 27 -0.92 21.32 -65.09
CA GLY A 27 -1.80 21.02 -66.20
C GLY A 27 -1.02 20.82 -67.50
N ILE A 28 -0.45 19.64 -67.74
CA ILE A 28 -0.27 19.03 -69.06
C ILE A 28 -0.11 17.51 -68.86
N ALA A 29 -0.81 16.70 -69.65
CA ALA A 29 -0.98 15.27 -69.44
C ALA A 29 0.31 14.45 -69.68
N LEU A 30 1.10 14.23 -68.62
CA LEU A 30 2.10 13.17 -68.51
C LEU A 30 2.00 12.56 -67.11
N SER A 31 1.60 11.28 -67.00
CA SER A 31 1.48 10.58 -65.72
C SER A 31 2.86 10.29 -65.14
N MET A 32 3.27 11.02 -64.10
CA MET A 32 4.42 10.65 -63.29
C MET A 32 3.99 9.74 -62.13
N PRO A 33 4.80 8.73 -61.74
CA PRO A 33 4.50 7.93 -60.56
C PRO A 33 4.54 8.81 -59.30
N ALA A 34 3.49 8.75 -58.49
CA ALA A 34 3.42 9.46 -57.22
C ALA A 34 4.57 9.00 -56.31
N LYS A 35 5.40 9.95 -55.86
CA LYS A 35 6.52 9.67 -54.96
C LYS A 35 6.04 9.74 -53.52
N THR A 36 5.85 8.59 -52.88
CA THR A 36 5.57 8.49 -51.45
C THR A 36 6.84 8.69 -50.65
N VAL A 37 6.78 9.57 -49.64
CA VAL A 37 7.89 9.80 -48.70
C VAL A 37 7.40 9.40 -47.31
N THR A 38 8.06 8.41 -46.72
CA THR A 38 7.83 8.00 -45.33
C THR A 38 8.73 8.85 -44.43
N VAL A 39 8.13 9.56 -43.48
CA VAL A 39 8.88 10.31 -42.46
C VAL A 39 8.75 9.57 -41.14
N GLU A 40 9.88 9.08 -40.62
CA GLU A 40 9.96 8.44 -39.32
C GLU A 40 10.48 9.45 -38.29
N LYS A 41 9.71 9.71 -37.24
CA LYS A 41 10.15 10.55 -36.12
C LYS A 41 10.33 9.67 -34.89
N THR A 42 11.59 9.51 -34.49
CA THR A 42 11.94 8.83 -33.24
C THR A 42 11.70 9.78 -32.07
N VAL A 43 10.72 9.48 -31.23
CA VAL A 43 10.48 10.24 -29.99
C VAL A 43 11.07 9.44 -28.83
N THR A 44 12.16 9.97 -28.26
CA THR A 44 12.80 9.38 -27.08
C THR A 44 12.28 10.08 -25.83
N THR A 45 11.41 9.40 -25.07
CA THR A 45 10.90 9.91 -23.80
C THR A 45 11.71 9.30 -22.66
N THR A 46 12.34 10.15 -21.84
CA THR A 46 13.01 9.72 -20.61
C THR A 46 12.00 9.68 -19.47
N VAL A 47 11.68 8.49 -18.98
CA VAL A 47 10.81 8.32 -17.81
C VAL A 47 11.69 8.24 -16.57
N THR A 48 11.56 9.24 -15.69
CA THR A 48 12.22 9.21 -14.38
C THR A 48 11.35 8.41 -13.43
N VAL A 49 11.69 7.15 -13.17
CA VAL A 49 10.96 6.31 -12.22
C VAL A 49 11.48 6.66 -10.82
N THR A 50 10.66 7.38 -10.05
CA THR A 50 10.96 7.63 -8.63
C THR A 50 10.74 6.33 -7.87
N PRO A 51 11.72 5.84 -7.09
CA PRO A 51 11.53 4.64 -6.29
C PRO A 51 10.41 4.87 -5.26
N PRO A 52 9.55 3.87 -5.02
CA PRO A 52 8.44 4.00 -4.08
C PRO A 52 8.96 4.32 -2.68
N THR A 53 8.32 5.26 -2.00
CA THR A 53 8.66 5.69 -0.64
C THR A 53 7.98 4.87 0.44
N THR A 54 6.99 4.06 0.06
CA THR A 54 6.24 3.16 0.94
C THR A 54 5.82 1.90 0.17
N ILE A 55 5.48 0.84 0.89
CA ILE A 55 5.00 -0.43 0.32
C ILE A 55 3.47 -0.38 0.25
N THR A 56 2.92 -0.38 -0.96
CA THR A 56 1.48 -0.36 -1.24
C THR A 56 1.08 -1.51 -2.15
N CYS A 57 -0.21 -1.83 -2.13
CA CYS A 57 -0.80 -2.78 -3.07
C CYS A 57 -0.62 -2.31 -4.52
N LEU A 58 -0.16 -3.21 -5.40
CA LEU A 58 0.06 -2.92 -6.82
C LEU A 58 -1.24 -2.77 -7.63
N THR A 59 -2.38 -3.20 -7.07
CA THR A 59 -3.68 -3.15 -7.75
C THR A 59 -4.53 -1.97 -7.30
N CYS A 60 -4.66 -1.74 -5.99
CA CYS A 60 -5.57 -0.72 -5.45
C CYS A 60 -4.85 0.43 -4.70
N GLY A 61 -3.52 0.42 -4.65
CA GLY A 61 -2.73 1.46 -3.97
C GLY A 61 -2.84 1.47 -2.43
N SER A 62 -3.58 0.54 -1.83
CA SER A 62 -3.76 0.46 -0.38
C SER A 62 -2.44 0.26 0.37
N THR A 63 -2.27 0.94 1.51
CA THR A 63 -1.17 0.74 2.46
C THR A 63 -1.42 -0.44 3.43
N TYR A 64 -2.66 -0.96 3.48
CA TYR A 64 -3.01 -2.15 4.25
C TYR A 64 -2.49 -3.41 3.56
N VAL A 65 -1.19 -3.64 3.67
CA VAL A 65 -0.47 -4.78 3.10
C VAL A 65 0.13 -5.62 4.20
N TYR A 66 0.24 -6.93 3.97
CA TYR A 66 0.72 -7.91 4.93
C TYR A 66 1.71 -8.86 4.27
N THR A 67 2.72 -9.26 5.01
CA THR A 67 3.65 -10.34 4.66
C THR A 67 3.85 -11.20 5.92
N PRO A 68 4.07 -12.53 5.81
CA PRO A 68 4.23 -13.40 6.97
C PRO A 68 5.62 -13.21 7.61
N ILE A 69 5.73 -12.19 8.49
CA ILE A 69 6.94 -11.85 9.24
C ILE A 69 7.37 -13.02 10.13
N GLY A 70 8.67 -13.33 10.15
CA GLY A 70 9.29 -14.45 10.85
C GLY A 70 9.32 -15.75 10.04
N THR A 71 9.02 -15.70 8.74
CA THR A 71 9.01 -16.87 7.86
C THR A 71 9.91 -16.67 6.63
N LYS A 72 10.18 -17.74 5.89
CA LYS A 72 10.89 -17.68 4.59
C LYS A 72 10.19 -16.82 3.52
N SER A 73 8.92 -16.48 3.74
CA SER A 73 8.10 -15.66 2.84
C SER A 73 8.05 -14.18 3.27
N GLU A 74 8.73 -13.80 4.36
CA GLU A 74 8.87 -12.41 4.81
C GLU A 74 9.53 -11.54 3.72
N ASN A 75 8.99 -10.34 3.49
CA ASN A 75 9.46 -9.41 2.44
C ASN A 75 9.59 -10.07 1.06
N PHE A 76 8.74 -11.06 0.77
CA PHE A 76 8.69 -11.72 -0.53
C PHE A 76 7.26 -12.00 -0.96
N GLU A 77 6.45 -12.64 -0.11
CA GLU A 77 5.04 -12.89 -0.39
C GLU A 77 4.17 -11.88 0.36
N TRP A 78 3.42 -11.11 -0.43
CA TRP A 78 2.61 -10.01 0.06
C TRP A 78 1.14 -10.23 -0.26
N THR A 79 0.29 -9.79 0.64
CA THR A 79 -1.17 -9.78 0.48
C THR A 79 -1.71 -8.39 0.79
N CYS A 80 -2.58 -7.88 -0.07
CA CYS A 80 -3.34 -6.67 0.20
C CYS A 80 -4.54 -7.05 1.08
N LEU A 81 -4.59 -6.53 2.30
CA LEU A 81 -5.68 -6.81 3.22
C LEU A 81 -6.99 -6.10 2.81
N ARG A 82 -6.93 -5.12 1.90
CA ARG A 82 -8.11 -4.40 1.39
C ARG A 82 -8.80 -5.10 0.22
N CYS A 83 -8.05 -5.57 -0.78
CA CYS A 83 -8.60 -6.17 -2.00
C CYS A 83 -8.26 -7.65 -2.20
N GLY A 84 -7.50 -8.26 -1.30
CA GLY A 84 -7.10 -9.67 -1.39
C GLY A 84 -6.00 -9.97 -2.42
N TYR A 85 -5.56 -8.99 -3.22
CA TYR A 85 -4.52 -9.20 -4.21
C TYR A 85 -3.20 -9.67 -3.58
N ARG A 86 -2.62 -10.74 -4.13
CA ARG A 86 -1.34 -11.31 -3.69
C ARG A 86 -0.27 -11.08 -4.74
N TRP A 87 0.93 -10.74 -4.30
CA TRP A 87 2.07 -10.57 -5.20
C TRP A 87 3.37 -11.04 -4.57
N LYS A 88 4.33 -11.36 -5.43
CA LYS A 88 5.69 -11.71 -5.05
C LYS A 88 6.63 -10.58 -5.43
N LYS A 89 7.28 -9.98 -4.43
CA LYS A 89 8.26 -8.91 -4.63
C LYS A 89 9.12 -8.75 -3.39
N THR A 90 10.43 -8.70 -3.60
CA THR A 90 11.37 -8.30 -2.55
C THR A 90 11.63 -6.81 -2.63
N TYR A 91 11.40 -6.12 -1.53
CA TYR A 91 11.70 -4.70 -1.41
C TYR A 91 13.10 -4.49 -0.81
N PRO A 92 13.81 -3.39 -1.16
CA PRO A 92 15.08 -3.06 -0.55
C PRO A 92 14.97 -3.01 0.97
N GLU A 93 15.98 -3.54 1.68
CA GLU A 93 15.95 -3.68 3.14
C GLU A 93 15.53 -2.38 3.85
N LYS A 94 16.13 -1.25 3.46
CA LYS A 94 15.79 0.06 4.02
C LYS A 94 14.30 0.39 3.95
N LEU A 95 13.65 0.11 2.80
CA LEU A 95 12.22 0.38 2.61
C LEU A 95 11.38 -0.59 3.44
N TYR A 96 11.80 -1.85 3.52
CA TYR A 96 11.13 -2.87 4.33
C TYR A 96 11.20 -2.56 5.83
N THR A 97 12.38 -2.23 6.37
CA THR A 97 12.55 -1.82 7.77
C THR A 97 11.70 -0.59 8.10
N GLN A 98 11.69 0.42 7.22
CA GLN A 98 10.86 1.62 7.39
C GLN A 98 9.36 1.29 7.44
N TRP A 99 8.89 0.39 6.57
CA TRP A 99 7.50 -0.06 6.59
C TRP A 99 7.16 -0.84 7.86
N ARG A 100 8.04 -1.76 8.27
CA ARG A 100 7.85 -2.68 9.40
C ARG A 100 7.84 -1.94 10.74
N GLU A 101 8.72 -0.96 10.91
CA GLU A 101 8.95 -0.23 12.16
C GLU A 101 8.25 1.14 12.22
N ALA A 102 7.39 1.42 11.23
CA ALA A 102 6.61 2.65 11.18
C ALA A 102 5.71 2.79 12.41
N TYR A 103 5.58 4.03 12.90
CA TYR A 103 4.51 4.38 13.84
C TYR A 103 3.15 4.17 13.16
N LEU A 104 2.21 3.55 13.88
CA LEU A 104 0.86 3.31 13.40
C LEU A 104 -0.10 4.05 14.34
N THR A 105 -0.99 4.86 13.78
CA THR A 105 -2.04 5.50 14.56
C THR A 105 -3.07 4.46 15.02
N ALA A 106 -3.78 4.74 16.11
CA ALA A 106 -4.71 3.77 16.70
C ALA A 106 -5.85 3.36 15.74
N ASP A 107 -6.35 4.29 14.91
CA ASP A 107 -7.33 4.02 13.85
C ASP A 107 -6.75 3.11 12.75
N TYR A 108 -5.50 3.35 12.34
CA TYR A 108 -4.81 2.46 11.41
C TYR A 108 -4.63 1.05 12.00
N VAL A 109 -4.26 0.93 13.28
CA VAL A 109 -4.12 -0.36 13.97
C VAL A 109 -5.46 -1.11 14.04
N ARG A 110 -6.56 -0.40 14.34
CA ARG A 110 -7.92 -0.96 14.30
C ARG A 110 -8.23 -1.55 12.93
N ASP A 111 -8.07 -0.76 11.87
CA ASP A 111 -8.39 -1.18 10.50
C ASP A 111 -7.50 -2.34 10.05
N TYR A 112 -6.19 -2.22 10.29
CA TYR A 112 -5.20 -3.22 9.92
C TYR A 112 -5.48 -4.57 10.60
N THR A 113 -5.86 -4.56 11.88
CA THR A 113 -6.19 -5.77 12.64
C THR A 113 -7.45 -6.43 12.12
N LEU A 114 -8.54 -5.68 11.93
CA LEU A 114 -9.80 -6.25 11.44
C LEU A 114 -9.65 -6.80 10.01
N LEU A 115 -8.94 -6.09 9.13
CA LEU A 115 -8.65 -6.58 7.78
C LEU A 115 -7.76 -7.83 7.82
N TYR A 116 -6.76 -7.89 8.70
CA TYR A 116 -5.92 -9.08 8.90
C TYR A 116 -6.75 -10.29 9.37
N LEU A 117 -7.60 -10.12 10.38
CA LEU A 117 -8.44 -11.19 10.90
C LEU A 117 -9.43 -11.69 9.83
N ARG A 118 -10.02 -10.78 9.06
CA ARG A 118 -10.93 -11.14 7.97
C ARG A 118 -10.22 -11.84 6.82
N GLU A 119 -9.06 -11.36 6.39
CA GLU A 119 -8.41 -11.83 5.16
C GLU A 119 -7.43 -12.99 5.40
N ILE A 120 -6.67 -12.94 6.48
CA ILE A 120 -5.63 -13.94 6.78
C ILE A 120 -6.16 -15.01 7.73
N LYS A 121 -6.96 -14.65 8.74
CA LYS A 121 -7.54 -15.61 9.69
C LYS A 121 -8.94 -16.12 9.30
N GLY A 122 -9.53 -15.58 8.24
CA GLY A 122 -10.84 -16.03 7.74
C GLY A 122 -12.03 -15.64 8.62
N MET A 123 -11.88 -14.71 9.56
CA MET A 123 -12.95 -14.24 10.46
C MET A 123 -13.90 -13.27 9.74
N LYS A 124 -14.60 -13.76 8.71
CA LYS A 124 -15.45 -12.94 7.82
C LYS A 124 -16.70 -12.37 8.50
N SER A 125 -17.04 -12.82 9.71
CA SER A 125 -18.14 -12.30 10.53
C SER A 125 -17.84 -10.91 11.15
N LEU A 126 -16.57 -10.54 11.32
CA LEU A 126 -16.18 -9.21 11.79
C LEU A 126 -16.53 -8.14 10.73
N PRO A 127 -16.90 -6.90 11.09
CA PRO A 127 -17.22 -5.87 10.11
C PRO A 127 -16.00 -5.50 9.24
N ASP A 128 -16.24 -5.06 8.00
CA ASP A 128 -15.22 -4.41 7.18
C ASP A 128 -14.97 -3.00 7.73
N PRO A 129 -13.79 -2.72 8.33
CA PRO A 129 -13.54 -1.47 9.03
C PRO A 129 -13.58 -0.25 8.11
N LEU A 130 -13.43 -0.44 6.79
CA LEU A 130 -13.40 0.64 5.80
C LEU A 130 -14.79 0.97 5.22
N LYS A 131 -15.83 0.25 5.63
CA LYS A 131 -17.21 0.40 5.12
C LYS A 131 -18.23 0.67 6.23
N VAL A 132 -17.76 0.92 7.44
CA VAL A 132 -18.61 1.17 8.60
C VAL A 132 -18.20 2.46 9.27
N GLU A 133 -19.17 3.13 9.87
CA GLU A 133 -18.91 4.31 10.68
C GLU A 133 -18.44 3.88 12.07
N TRP A 134 -17.38 4.53 12.55
CA TRP A 134 -16.79 4.29 13.85
C TRP A 134 -17.09 5.42 14.81
N THR A 135 -17.43 5.07 16.03
CA THR A 135 -17.56 6.02 17.15
C THR A 135 -16.52 5.70 18.22
N GLY A 136 -16.35 6.60 19.19
CA GLY A 136 -15.36 6.48 20.26
C GLY A 136 -14.08 7.26 19.94
N GLY A 137 -12.95 6.77 20.44
CA GLY A 137 -11.67 7.47 20.34
C GLY A 137 -10.80 7.21 21.55
N ARG A 138 -9.99 8.21 21.93
CA ARG A 138 -9.09 8.12 23.08
C ARG A 138 -9.90 7.99 24.37
N THR A 139 -9.55 6.99 25.18
CA THR A 139 -10.16 6.68 26.49
C THR A 139 -9.10 6.53 27.58
N THR A 140 -7.86 6.97 27.34
CA THR A 140 -6.82 7.03 28.37
C THR A 140 -7.35 7.74 29.62
N PRO A 141 -7.31 7.11 30.81
CA PRO A 141 -7.68 7.78 32.04
C PRO A 141 -6.87 9.06 32.26
N GLU A 142 -7.53 10.09 32.79
CA GLU A 142 -6.85 11.33 33.15
C GLU A 142 -5.75 11.05 34.18
N GLY A 143 -4.59 11.71 34.02
CA GLY A 143 -3.43 11.52 34.89
C GLY A 143 -2.56 10.30 34.60
N LEU A 144 -2.96 9.39 33.68
CA LEU A 144 -2.12 8.27 33.27
C LEU A 144 -1.11 8.71 32.20
N ILE A 145 0.16 8.79 32.59
CA ILE A 145 1.28 9.13 31.71
C ILE A 145 1.95 7.86 31.19
N GLY A 146 2.45 7.90 29.94
CA GLY A 146 3.28 6.84 29.37
C GLY A 146 2.52 5.73 28.65
N SER A 147 1.18 5.79 28.59
CA SER A 147 0.39 4.90 27.74
C SER A 147 -0.84 5.60 27.15
N GLU A 148 -1.33 5.07 26.04
CA GLU A 148 -2.60 5.47 25.46
C GLU A 148 -3.55 4.29 25.34
N THR A 149 -4.83 4.57 25.58
CA THR A 149 -5.92 3.64 25.36
C THR A 149 -6.92 4.29 24.42
N TYR A 150 -7.35 3.54 23.42
CA TYR A 150 -8.42 3.92 22.50
C TYR A 150 -9.48 2.83 22.51
N ALA A 151 -10.75 3.23 22.42
CA ALA A 151 -11.87 2.32 22.24
C ALA A 151 -12.73 2.80 21.07
N TYR A 152 -12.85 1.96 20.05
CA TYR A 152 -13.67 2.20 18.86
C TYR A 152 -14.87 1.27 18.85
N LYS A 153 -16.05 1.80 18.50
CA LYS A 153 -17.31 1.04 18.51
C LYS A 153 -18.04 1.17 17.18
N THR A 154 -18.55 0.05 16.67
CA THR A 154 -19.46 0.01 15.52
C THR A 154 -20.27 -1.29 15.54
N ASN A 155 -21.56 -1.26 15.17
CA ASN A 155 -22.39 -2.47 14.96
C ASN A 155 -22.28 -3.56 16.05
N GLY A 156 -22.19 -3.18 17.33
CA GLY A 156 -22.05 -4.13 18.45
C GLY A 156 -20.65 -4.75 18.62
N VAL A 157 -19.66 -4.28 17.85
CA VAL A 157 -18.24 -4.62 17.95
C VAL A 157 -17.49 -3.46 18.60
N THR A 158 -16.66 -3.80 19.59
CA THR A 158 -15.74 -2.87 20.26
C THR A 158 -14.30 -3.32 19.99
N VAL A 159 -13.46 -2.39 19.53
CA VAL A 159 -12.01 -2.61 19.40
C VAL A 159 -11.31 -1.71 20.40
N THR A 160 -10.64 -2.31 21.36
CA THR A 160 -9.84 -1.62 22.37
C THR A 160 -8.36 -1.79 22.06
N ILE A 161 -7.62 -0.69 22.04
CA ILE A 161 -6.19 -0.66 21.72
C ILE A 161 -5.47 0.06 22.86
N ASN A 162 -4.51 -0.62 23.49
CA ASN A 162 -3.67 -0.06 24.53
C ASN A 162 -2.19 -0.19 24.12
N TYR A 163 -1.42 0.88 24.26
CA TYR A 163 0.00 0.87 23.93
C TYR A 163 0.81 1.90 24.73
N PRO A 164 2.12 1.66 24.95
CA PRO A 164 3.00 2.63 25.60
C PRO A 164 3.35 3.79 24.66
N VAL A 165 3.50 4.99 25.20
CA VAL A 165 4.02 6.15 24.45
C VAL A 165 5.55 6.08 24.45
N THR A 166 6.11 5.51 23.38
CA THR A 166 7.56 5.30 23.19
C THR A 166 7.95 5.44 21.73
N LEU A 167 9.22 5.17 21.40
CA LEU A 167 9.71 5.14 20.02
C LEU A 167 8.93 4.10 19.20
N ALA A 168 8.53 4.47 17.97
CA ALA A 168 7.72 3.66 17.07
C ALA A 168 8.14 2.17 16.99
N LYS A 169 9.45 1.93 16.82
CA LYS A 169 10.04 0.59 16.71
C LYS A 169 9.86 -0.31 17.95
N ASN A 170 9.53 0.29 19.09
CA ASN A 170 9.36 -0.39 20.39
C ASN A 170 7.89 -0.47 20.83
N ILE A 171 6.94 0.05 20.04
CA ILE A 171 5.53 0.04 20.42
C ILE A 171 4.94 -1.35 20.20
N ILE A 172 4.40 -1.93 21.27
CA ILE A 172 3.56 -3.13 21.22
C ILE A 172 2.13 -2.70 21.48
N TYR A 173 1.26 -2.83 20.47
CA TYR A 173 -0.16 -2.57 20.63
C TYR A 173 -0.83 -3.82 21.20
N LYS A 174 -1.47 -3.70 22.37
CA LYS A 174 -2.36 -4.72 22.92
C LYS A 174 -3.76 -4.44 22.40
N ILE A 175 -4.38 -5.44 21.79
CA ILE A 175 -5.64 -5.25 21.07
C ILE A 175 -6.64 -6.30 21.53
N THR A 176 -7.82 -5.85 21.92
CA THR A 176 -8.96 -6.68 22.30
C THR A 176 -10.14 -6.33 21.41
N ILE A 177 -10.77 -7.35 20.85
CA ILE A 177 -11.96 -7.21 20.03
C ILE A 177 -13.09 -7.96 20.72
N GLU A 178 -14.16 -7.22 21.00
CA GLU A 178 -15.37 -7.73 21.60
C GLU A 178 -16.51 -7.62 20.59
N SER A 179 -17.38 -8.62 20.55
CA SER A 179 -18.61 -8.60 19.75
C SER A 179 -19.74 -9.08 20.64
N GLN A 180 -20.83 -8.30 20.71
CA GLN A 180 -22.00 -8.63 21.54
C GLN A 180 -21.64 -8.90 23.01
N GLY A 181 -20.68 -8.15 23.56
CA GLY A 181 -20.24 -8.28 24.95
C GLY A 181 -19.35 -9.49 25.24
N LYS A 182 -18.88 -10.22 24.22
CA LYS A 182 -17.92 -11.33 24.35
C LYS A 182 -16.63 -11.01 23.61
N THR A 183 -15.50 -11.31 24.23
CA THR A 183 -14.19 -11.24 23.56
C THR A 183 -14.14 -12.28 22.45
N VAL A 184 -14.03 -11.83 21.21
CA VAL A 184 -13.89 -12.70 20.03
C VAL A 184 -12.44 -12.86 19.60
N TRP A 185 -11.58 -11.90 19.97
CA TRP A 185 -10.15 -11.98 19.73
C TRP A 185 -9.36 -11.10 20.71
N GLU A 186 -8.22 -11.60 21.18
CA GLU A 186 -7.22 -10.83 21.94
C GLU A 186 -5.84 -11.14 21.37
N GLY A 187 -5.02 -10.12 21.20
CA GLY A 187 -3.66 -10.31 20.74
C GLY A 187 -2.82 -9.04 20.79
N GLN A 188 -1.67 -9.10 20.15
CA GLN A 188 -0.72 -8.01 20.09
C GLN A 188 -0.26 -7.77 18.66
N LEU A 189 0.09 -6.52 18.38
CA LEU A 189 0.75 -6.10 17.16
C LEU A 189 2.08 -5.47 17.52
N PHE A 190 3.18 -6.05 17.05
CA PHE A 190 4.52 -5.51 17.20
C PHE A 190 5.21 -5.52 15.84
N GLN A 191 5.68 -4.36 15.38
CA GLN A 191 6.38 -4.25 14.09
C GLN A 191 5.61 -4.93 12.92
N ARG A 192 4.30 -4.69 12.84
CA ARG A 192 3.34 -5.30 11.88
C ARG A 192 3.18 -6.83 11.96
N GLN A 193 3.80 -7.49 12.93
CA GLN A 193 3.61 -8.89 13.24
C GLN A 193 2.52 -9.06 14.29
N PHE A 194 1.52 -9.90 13.99
CA PHE A 194 0.45 -10.24 14.92
C PHE A 194 0.82 -11.48 15.74
N THR A 195 0.69 -11.39 17.06
CA THR A 195 0.76 -12.54 17.97
C THR A 195 -0.56 -12.66 18.73
N GLN A 196 -1.06 -13.88 18.88
CA GLN A 196 -2.27 -14.17 19.64
C GLN A 196 -1.85 -14.68 21.02
N LYS A 197 -2.58 -14.27 22.05
CA LYS A 197 -2.43 -14.83 23.40
C LYS A 197 -3.27 -16.08 23.59
#